data_AF-A0A521THN4-F1
#
_entry.id   AF-A0A521THN4-F1
#
_cell.length_a   1.000
_cell.length_b   1.000
_cell.length_c   1.000
_cell.angle_alpha   90.00
_cell.angle_beta   90.00
_cell.angle_gamma   90.00
#
_symmetry.space_group_name_H-M   'P 1'
#
loop_
_entity.id
_entity.type
_entity.pdbx_description
1 polymer ?
#
loop_
_entity_poly.entity_id
_entity_poly.type
_entity_poly.pdbx_seq_one_letter_code
_entity_poly.pdbx_strand_id
1 'polypeptide(L)'
;MLATMPITIDGALDEAVWRQRPGASGFVQSEPETGKPATESTDVWVAFSKDSLFIAAYCHDAGGHAPIVSGLRKDFTIGDQDSFEVILDTFGDRRNGFLFATNPAGARADQQVTNEGKDTNASWDAVWFVKAKRVADGWTLEMEIPFRSLRFDVGAASWGINFARHFRRKNEVDYWSPVPRAYSLSRVSLAGRLDGLAGAQPGRNLQIKPYLLGSTVRATGGSGVDRSLNAGVDLKYGLTPALTLDLTARPDFAQAEADEQTVNLTQFSQFFP
;
A
#
# COMPACT_ATOMS: atom_id res chain seq x y z
N MET A 1 18.79 7.04 0.54
CA MET A 1 19.93 7.17 1.49
C MET A 1 19.93 6.00 2.46
N LEU A 2 21.08 5.51 2.93
CA LEU A 2 21.09 4.47 3.96
C LEU A 2 20.80 5.10 5.34
N ALA A 3 19.81 4.58 6.06
CA ALA A 3 19.50 4.96 7.43
C ALA A 3 20.51 4.29 8.38
N THR A 4 21.42 5.08 8.95
CA THR A 4 22.43 4.60 9.91
C THR A 4 21.98 4.69 11.37
N MET A 5 20.88 5.41 11.63
CA MET A 5 20.23 5.55 12.92
C MET A 5 18.74 5.17 12.78
N PRO A 6 18.07 4.77 13.87
CA PRO A 6 16.64 4.53 13.87
C PRO A 6 15.88 5.79 13.41
N ILE A 7 14.88 5.61 12.57
CA ILE A 7 13.92 6.65 12.16
C ILE A 7 12.64 6.41 12.94
N THR A 8 12.11 7.45 13.59
CA THR A 8 10.87 7.34 14.36
C THR A 8 9.74 7.88 13.52
N ILE A 9 8.77 7.05 13.18
CA ILE A 9 7.63 7.50 12.36
C ILE A 9 6.70 8.36 13.22
N ASP A 10 6.90 9.68 13.22
CA ASP A 10 6.10 10.66 13.95
C ASP A 10 5.64 11.85 13.09
N GLY A 11 6.18 11.98 11.88
CA GLY A 11 5.87 13.00 10.91
C GLY A 11 6.58 14.33 11.17
N ALA A 12 7.57 14.42 12.06
CA ALA A 12 8.23 15.67 12.43
C ALA A 12 9.42 16.05 11.53
N LEU A 13 9.98 15.10 10.79
CA LEU A 13 11.16 15.29 9.92
C LEU A 13 12.37 15.85 10.68
N ASP A 14 12.58 15.40 11.93
CA ASP A 14 13.65 15.91 12.77
C ASP A 14 14.94 15.08 12.74
N GLU A 15 14.87 13.88 12.17
CA GLU A 15 16.00 13.00 11.99
C GLU A 15 17.05 13.57 11.03
N ALA A 16 18.31 13.27 11.35
CA ALA A 16 19.45 13.75 10.58
C ALA A 16 19.40 13.34 9.09
N VAL A 17 18.84 12.17 8.78
CA VAL A 17 18.74 11.67 7.40
C VAL A 17 17.88 12.56 6.51
N TRP A 18 16.89 13.28 7.08
CA TRP A 18 16.02 14.21 6.35
C TRP A 18 16.63 15.60 6.20
N ARG A 19 17.58 15.97 7.06
CA ARG A 19 18.16 17.32 7.11
C ARG A 19 19.50 17.46 6.38
N GLN A 20 20.19 16.35 6.11
CA GLN A 20 21.54 16.37 5.56
C GLN A 20 21.61 16.81 4.09
N ARG A 21 20.53 16.65 3.32
CA ARG A 21 20.50 16.99 1.89
C ARG A 21 19.12 17.52 1.51
N PRO A 22 19.04 18.39 0.48
CA PRO A 22 17.77 18.76 -0.13
C PRO A 22 17.00 17.51 -0.57
N GLY A 23 15.69 17.53 -0.37
CA GLY A 23 14.79 16.51 -0.88
C GLY A 23 14.70 16.56 -2.40
N ALA A 24 14.20 15.48 -3.00
CA ALA A 24 13.72 15.50 -4.37
C ALA A 24 12.55 16.48 -4.46
N SER A 25 12.70 17.49 -5.31
CA SER A 25 11.74 18.58 -5.49
C SER A 25 11.50 18.82 -6.99
N GLY A 26 10.88 19.95 -7.34
CA GLY A 26 10.62 20.30 -8.74
C GLY A 26 9.42 19.57 -9.34
N PHE A 27 8.41 19.29 -8.51
CA PHE A 27 7.16 18.72 -8.96
C PHE A 27 6.51 19.60 -10.04
N VAL A 28 5.89 18.96 -11.02
CA VAL A 28 5.18 19.62 -12.11
C VAL A 28 3.71 19.22 -12.11
N GLN A 29 2.87 20.18 -12.48
CA GLN A 29 1.43 19.98 -12.61
C GLN A 29 1.13 19.02 -13.75
N SER A 30 0.20 18.10 -13.53
CA SER A 30 -0.57 17.44 -14.58
C SER A 30 -1.91 18.15 -14.77
N GLU A 31 -2.50 18.61 -13.67
CA GLU A 31 -3.67 19.47 -13.63
C GLU A 31 -3.40 20.67 -12.70
N PRO A 32 -4.00 21.84 -12.97
CA PRO A 32 -4.76 22.19 -14.16
C PRO A 32 -3.88 22.52 -15.39
N GLU A 33 -2.64 22.97 -15.16
CA GLU A 33 -1.77 23.47 -16.22
C GLU A 33 -0.58 22.53 -16.48
N THR A 34 -0.82 21.48 -17.28
CA THR A 34 0.15 20.41 -17.53
C THR A 34 1.55 20.92 -17.89
N GLY A 35 2.56 20.47 -17.14
CA GLY A 35 3.97 20.79 -17.34
C GLY A 35 4.45 22.08 -16.66
N LYS A 36 3.56 22.89 -16.10
CA LYS A 36 3.96 24.04 -15.27
C LYS A 36 4.52 23.56 -13.92
N PRO A 37 5.39 24.35 -13.26
CA PRO A 37 5.78 24.09 -11.88
C PRO A 37 4.56 23.99 -10.96
N ALA A 38 4.59 23.08 -9.99
CA ALA A 38 3.60 23.04 -8.92
C ALA A 38 3.47 24.42 -8.24
N THR A 39 2.25 24.84 -7.94
CA THR A 39 1.98 26.14 -7.29
C THR A 39 2.39 26.13 -5.83
N GLU A 40 2.51 24.95 -5.20
CA GLU A 40 3.12 24.77 -3.89
C GLU A 40 4.21 23.71 -3.98
N SER A 41 5.39 24.00 -3.42
CA SER A 41 6.51 23.07 -3.46
C SER A 41 6.23 21.81 -2.65
N THR A 42 6.84 20.72 -3.09
CA THR A 42 6.89 19.46 -2.34
C THR A 42 8.32 18.95 -2.37
N ASP A 43 8.84 18.62 -1.18
CA ASP A 43 10.15 18.01 -1.01
C ASP A 43 9.96 16.58 -0.52
N VAL A 44 10.66 15.63 -1.13
CA VAL A 44 10.57 14.20 -0.77
C VAL A 44 11.95 13.63 -0.50
N TRP A 45 12.08 12.89 0.59
CA TRP A 45 13.28 12.14 0.93
C TRP A 45 12.98 10.65 0.94
N VAL A 46 13.95 9.88 0.45
CA VAL A 46 13.92 8.42 0.50
C VAL A 46 15.14 7.92 1.26
N ALA A 47 14.90 7.16 2.31
CA ALA A 47 15.92 6.40 3.01
C ALA A 47 15.57 4.92 3.07
N PHE A 48 16.52 4.07 3.40
CA PHE A 48 16.26 2.65 3.63
C PHE A 48 17.19 2.11 4.71
N SER A 49 16.72 1.13 5.46
CA SER A 49 17.55 0.25 6.28
C SER A 49 17.64 -1.13 5.61
N LYS A 50 18.25 -2.11 6.26
CA LYS A 50 18.22 -3.50 5.74
C LYS A 50 16.81 -4.09 5.67
N ASP A 51 15.88 -3.60 6.52
CA ASP A 51 14.56 -4.21 6.74
C ASP A 51 13.40 -3.37 6.19
N SER A 52 13.60 -2.08 5.87
CA SER A 52 12.51 -1.17 5.50
C SER A 52 12.95 -0.05 4.58
N LEU A 53 12.02 0.37 3.71
CA LEU A 53 12.07 1.62 2.97
C LEU A 53 11.36 2.72 3.77
N PHE A 54 11.97 3.89 3.84
CA PHE A 54 11.44 5.07 4.51
C PHE A 54 11.24 6.17 3.49
N ILE A 55 10.07 6.79 3.52
CA ILE A 55 9.72 7.90 2.64
C ILE A 55 9.19 9.02 3.49
N ALA A 56 9.76 10.20 3.32
CA ALA A 56 9.36 11.39 4.05
C ALA A 56 9.03 12.49 3.06
N ALA A 57 8.03 13.32 3.35
CA ALA A 57 7.71 14.44 2.50
C ALA A 57 7.31 15.68 3.30
N TYR A 58 7.66 16.84 2.75
CA TYR A 58 7.15 18.15 3.17
C TYR A 58 6.29 18.70 2.04
N CYS A 59 4.99 18.80 2.29
CA CYS A 59 4.03 19.39 1.38
C CYS A 59 3.76 20.83 1.81
N HIS A 60 4.49 21.78 1.23
CA HIS A 60 4.37 23.21 1.55
C HIS A 60 3.00 23.73 1.15
N ASP A 61 2.49 24.69 1.90
CA ASP A 61 1.23 25.38 1.63
C ASP A 61 1.30 26.78 2.23
N ALA A 62 1.76 27.73 1.40
CA ALA A 62 1.92 29.12 1.80
C ALA A 62 0.58 29.81 2.12
N GLY A 63 -0.55 29.19 1.74
CA GLY A 63 -1.87 29.74 1.97
C GLY A 63 -2.31 29.72 3.44
N GLY A 64 -1.66 28.92 4.31
CA GLY A 64 -1.97 28.83 5.74
C GLY A 64 -3.38 28.31 6.07
N HIS A 65 -4.12 27.83 5.08
CA HIS A 65 -5.44 27.23 5.29
C HIS A 65 -5.27 25.74 5.62
N ALA A 66 -6.20 25.20 6.42
CA ALA A 66 -6.17 23.79 6.76
C ALA A 66 -6.34 22.92 5.49
N PRO A 67 -5.54 21.85 5.32
CA PRO A 67 -5.74 20.89 4.24
C PRO A 67 -7.15 20.27 4.25
N ILE A 68 -7.72 20.02 3.06
CA ILE A 68 -9.01 19.35 2.94
C ILE A 68 -8.82 17.87 3.21
N VAL A 69 -9.54 17.34 4.20
CA VAL A 69 -9.52 15.92 4.56
C VAL A 69 -10.96 15.44 4.66
N SER A 70 -11.36 14.50 3.79
CA SER A 70 -12.72 13.96 3.76
C SER A 70 -12.93 12.78 4.73
N GLY A 71 -11.87 12.22 5.30
CA GLY A 71 -11.96 11.24 6.38
C GLY A 71 -10.63 10.61 6.81
N LEU A 72 -10.68 9.86 7.91
CA LEU A 72 -9.59 9.01 8.44
C LEU A 72 -9.70 7.55 7.99
N ARG A 73 -10.70 7.24 7.16
CA ARG A 73 -11.00 5.86 6.77
C ARG A 73 -9.85 5.32 5.93
N LYS A 74 -9.48 4.06 6.19
CA LYS A 74 -8.64 3.28 5.28
C LYS A 74 -9.32 3.21 3.90
N ASP A 75 -8.53 3.26 2.82
CA ASP A 75 -9.01 3.18 1.42
C ASP A 75 -9.89 4.36 1.02
N PHE A 76 -9.45 5.57 1.39
CA PHE A 76 -10.11 6.80 1.01
C PHE A 76 -10.01 7.07 -0.50
N THR A 77 -10.99 7.80 -1.04
CA THR A 77 -10.92 8.29 -2.42
C THR A 77 -9.87 9.40 -2.51
N ILE A 78 -8.78 9.10 -3.22
CA ILE A 78 -7.57 9.94 -3.26
C ILE A 78 -7.86 11.33 -3.83
N GLY A 79 -8.58 11.42 -4.95
CA GLY A 79 -8.80 12.68 -5.69
C GLY A 79 -9.70 13.72 -5.01
N ASP A 80 -10.43 13.37 -3.95
CA ASP A 80 -11.40 14.26 -3.31
C ASP A 80 -10.84 15.05 -2.12
N GLN A 81 -9.55 14.92 -1.83
CA GLN A 81 -8.90 15.52 -0.66
C GLN A 81 -7.43 15.85 -0.94
N ASP A 82 -6.80 16.54 0.01
CA ASP A 82 -5.35 16.71 -0.02
C ASP A 82 -4.71 15.34 0.28
N SER A 83 -3.82 14.88 -0.59
CA SER A 83 -3.14 13.59 -0.40
C SER A 83 -1.73 13.59 -0.99
N PHE A 84 -0.92 12.65 -0.50
CA PHE A 84 0.39 12.32 -1.03
C PHE A 84 0.44 10.84 -1.37
N GLU A 85 0.96 10.51 -2.53
CA GLU A 85 1.06 9.15 -3.04
C GLU A 85 2.49 8.82 -3.45
N VAL A 86 2.83 7.54 -3.34
CA VAL A 86 4.03 6.95 -3.91
C VAL A 86 3.66 5.68 -4.68
N ILE A 87 4.24 5.52 -5.87
CA ILE A 87 4.22 4.26 -6.63
C ILE A 87 5.63 3.66 -6.61
N LEU A 88 5.71 2.35 -6.39
CA LEU A 88 6.95 1.57 -6.39
C LEU A 88 6.86 0.42 -7.39
N ASP A 89 7.75 0.42 -8.39
CA ASP A 89 8.05 -0.75 -9.21
C ASP A 89 9.26 -1.47 -8.62
N THR A 90 8.99 -2.51 -7.84
CA THR A 90 9.99 -3.23 -7.05
C THR A 90 10.71 -4.34 -7.84
N PHE A 91 10.33 -4.56 -9.09
CA PHE A 91 10.97 -5.54 -9.98
C PHE A 91 11.71 -4.87 -11.15
N GLY A 92 11.51 -3.56 -11.36
CA GLY A 92 12.09 -2.81 -12.48
C GLY A 92 11.49 -3.21 -13.83
N ASP A 93 10.29 -3.79 -13.84
CA ASP A 93 9.63 -4.29 -15.05
C ASP A 93 8.87 -3.20 -15.82
N ARG A 94 8.80 -1.99 -15.25
CA ARG A 94 8.12 -0.80 -15.79
C ARG A 94 6.68 -1.08 -16.18
N ARG A 95 5.99 -1.91 -15.40
CA ARG A 95 4.64 -2.38 -15.72
C ARG A 95 3.78 -2.63 -14.49
N ASN A 96 4.35 -3.19 -13.43
CA ASN A 96 3.64 -3.54 -12.21
C ASN A 96 4.20 -2.75 -11.02
N GLY A 97 3.40 -2.51 -10.00
CA GLY A 97 3.86 -1.79 -8.83
C GLY A 97 2.92 -1.82 -7.64
N PHE A 98 3.34 -1.16 -6.57
CA PHE A 98 2.58 -0.97 -5.35
C PHE A 98 2.41 0.52 -5.10
N LEU A 99 1.17 0.97 -4.92
CA LEU A 99 0.85 2.35 -4.63
C LEU A 99 0.47 2.48 -3.16
N PHE A 100 1.07 3.44 -2.48
CA PHE A 100 0.76 3.81 -1.10
C PHE A 100 0.35 5.27 -1.06
N ALA A 101 -0.71 5.58 -0.33
CA ALA A 101 -1.27 6.92 -0.24
C ALA A 101 -1.57 7.29 1.21
N THR A 102 -1.32 8.54 1.55
CA THR A 102 -1.69 9.14 2.84
C THR A 102 -2.31 10.50 2.65
N ASN A 103 -2.98 10.98 3.69
CA ASN A 103 -3.52 12.33 3.75
C ASN A 103 -2.95 13.10 4.95
N PRO A 104 -3.19 14.42 5.06
CA PRO A 104 -2.73 15.26 6.18
C PRO A 104 -3.21 14.83 7.58
N ALA A 105 -4.11 13.86 7.67
CA ALA A 105 -4.58 13.29 8.93
C ALA A 105 -4.01 11.88 9.20
N GLY A 106 -3.13 11.38 8.33
CA GLY A 106 -2.46 10.08 8.48
C GLY A 106 -3.33 8.88 8.12
N ALA A 107 -4.40 9.07 7.33
CA ALA A 107 -5.15 7.95 6.77
C ALA A 107 -4.26 7.16 5.80
N ARG A 108 -4.52 5.86 5.65
CA ARG A 108 -3.75 4.97 4.78
C ARG A 108 -4.63 4.43 3.67
N ALA A 109 -4.11 4.38 2.46
CA ALA A 109 -4.64 3.56 1.39
C ALA A 109 -3.49 2.89 0.66
N ASP A 110 -3.68 1.64 0.26
CA ASP A 110 -2.73 0.88 -0.53
C ASP A 110 -3.45 0.11 -1.64
N GLN A 111 -2.73 -0.12 -2.73
CA GLN A 111 -3.24 -0.93 -3.84
C GLN A 111 -2.10 -1.54 -4.62
N GLN A 112 -2.36 -2.73 -5.16
CA GLN A 112 -1.47 -3.35 -6.14
C GLN A 112 -1.88 -2.88 -7.54
N VAL A 113 -0.91 -2.42 -8.32
CA VAL A 113 -1.06 -1.95 -9.69
C VAL A 113 -0.50 -2.99 -10.64
N THR A 114 -1.27 -3.37 -11.66
CA THR A 114 -0.79 -4.27 -12.72
C THR A 114 -1.01 -3.69 -14.10
N ASN A 115 -0.13 -4.09 -15.02
CA ASN A 115 -0.27 -3.78 -16.44
C ASN A 115 -0.48 -2.28 -16.73
N GLU A 116 0.37 -1.43 -16.13
CA GLU A 116 0.36 0.02 -16.31
C GLU A 116 -0.96 0.69 -15.84
N GLY A 117 -1.54 0.20 -14.75
CA GLY A 117 -2.76 0.73 -14.15
C GLY A 117 -4.04 0.34 -14.89
N LYS A 118 -3.99 -0.67 -15.78
CA LYS A 118 -5.21 -1.24 -16.39
C LYS A 118 -6.06 -1.97 -15.36
N ASP A 119 -5.41 -2.67 -14.44
CA ASP A 119 -6.06 -3.30 -13.31
C ASP A 119 -5.39 -2.81 -12.02
N THR A 120 -6.22 -2.54 -11.01
CA THR A 120 -5.79 -2.16 -9.67
C THR A 120 -6.54 -3.01 -8.66
N ASN A 121 -5.82 -3.49 -7.65
CA ASN A 121 -6.38 -4.27 -6.55
C ASN A 121 -6.25 -3.47 -5.26
N ALA A 122 -7.31 -2.73 -4.92
CA ALA A 122 -7.43 -2.00 -3.66
C ALA A 122 -7.71 -2.91 -2.45
N SER A 123 -7.97 -4.20 -2.65
CA SER A 123 -8.06 -5.18 -1.56
C SER A 123 -6.68 -5.73 -1.15
N TRP A 124 -5.61 -5.34 -1.86
CA TRP A 124 -4.25 -5.69 -1.47
C TRP A 124 -3.84 -4.85 -0.26
N ASP A 125 -3.62 -5.53 0.88
CA ASP A 125 -3.38 -4.89 2.18
C ASP A 125 -1.97 -5.19 2.67
N ALA A 126 -1.10 -4.17 2.67
CA ALA A 126 0.26 -4.29 3.15
C ALA A 126 0.40 -3.84 4.62
N VAL A 127 1.37 -4.43 5.32
CA VAL A 127 1.76 -3.91 6.64
C VAL A 127 2.76 -2.77 6.44
N TRP A 128 2.31 -1.53 6.65
CA TRP A 128 3.15 -0.33 6.59
C TRP A 128 2.63 0.73 7.57
N PHE A 129 3.49 1.69 7.91
CA PHE A 129 3.22 2.72 8.91
C PHE A 129 3.34 4.10 8.29
N VAL A 130 2.50 5.03 8.75
CA VAL A 130 2.59 6.44 8.39
C VAL A 130 2.18 7.32 9.56
N LYS A 131 2.86 8.45 9.68
CA LYS A 131 2.40 9.59 10.47
C LYS A 131 2.48 10.85 9.63
N ALA A 132 1.44 11.66 9.75
CA ALA A 132 1.38 12.99 9.14
C ALA A 132 1.19 14.02 10.24
N LYS A 133 1.82 15.18 10.06
CA LYS A 133 1.78 16.30 11.00
C LYS A 133 1.48 17.57 10.25
N ARG A 134 0.49 18.33 10.73
CA ARG A 134 0.22 19.68 10.22
C ARG A 134 1.22 20.64 10.84
N VAL A 135 1.75 21.54 10.02
CA VAL A 135 2.68 22.60 10.40
C VAL A 135 2.14 23.94 9.91
N ALA A 136 2.81 25.04 10.24
CA ALA A 136 2.28 26.39 9.98
C ALA A 136 2.16 26.71 8.48
N ASP A 137 3.06 26.17 7.68
CA ASP A 137 3.23 26.40 6.24
C ASP A 137 3.01 25.10 5.43
N GLY A 138 2.17 24.20 5.93
CA GLY A 138 1.79 22.98 5.22
C GLY A 138 1.65 21.75 6.12
N TRP A 139 2.11 20.62 5.61
CA TRP A 139 2.10 19.38 6.36
C TRP A 139 3.25 18.47 5.94
N THR A 140 3.68 17.66 6.89
CA THR A 140 4.78 16.72 6.75
C THR A 140 4.28 15.31 6.96
N LEU A 141 4.99 14.34 6.40
CA LEU A 141 4.70 12.93 6.58
C LEU A 141 5.96 12.09 6.62
N GLU A 142 5.86 10.95 7.31
CA GLU A 142 6.85 9.88 7.30
C GLU A 142 6.14 8.55 7.12
N MET A 143 6.64 7.74 6.20
CA MET A 143 6.20 6.39 5.89
C MET A 143 7.32 5.41 6.17
N GLU A 144 6.98 4.28 6.80
CA GLU A 144 7.83 3.09 6.87
C GLU A 144 7.12 1.95 6.12
N ILE A 145 7.79 1.44 5.08
CA ILE A 145 7.35 0.30 4.29
C ILE A 145 8.35 -0.84 4.54
N PRO A 146 8.04 -1.77 5.46
CA PRO A 146 8.86 -2.95 5.67
C PRO A 146 9.05 -3.76 4.39
N PHE A 147 10.28 -4.15 4.09
CA PHE A 147 10.59 -4.94 2.90
C PHE A 147 9.91 -6.31 2.91
N ARG A 148 9.57 -6.85 4.09
CA ARG A 148 8.73 -8.05 4.22
C ARG A 148 7.30 -7.89 3.67
N SER A 149 6.82 -6.66 3.55
CA SER A 149 5.49 -6.35 3.03
C SER A 149 5.47 -6.24 1.51
N LEU A 150 6.67 -6.21 0.89
CA LEU A 150 6.85 -6.09 -0.55
C LEU A 150 7.44 -7.37 -1.12
N ARG A 151 6.94 -7.78 -2.28
CA ARG A 151 7.70 -8.69 -3.15
C ARG A 151 8.62 -7.83 -4.01
N PHE A 152 9.89 -8.19 -4.09
CA PHE A 152 10.86 -7.47 -4.91
C PHE A 152 12.00 -8.39 -5.36
N ASP A 153 12.68 -7.99 -6.43
CA ASP A 153 13.85 -8.69 -6.94
C ASP A 153 15.13 -8.06 -6.36
N VAL A 154 15.91 -8.86 -5.65
CA VAL A 154 17.24 -8.47 -5.12
C VAL A 154 18.28 -8.30 -6.23
N GLY A 155 18.05 -8.87 -7.41
CA GLY A 155 18.86 -8.73 -8.60
C GLY A 155 18.49 -7.53 -9.47
N ALA A 156 17.37 -6.85 -9.18
CA ALA A 156 16.98 -5.67 -9.94
C ALA A 156 18.01 -4.55 -9.75
N ALA A 157 18.50 -3.98 -10.86
CA ALA A 157 19.48 -2.90 -10.82
C ALA A 157 18.94 -1.62 -10.17
N SER A 158 17.62 -1.40 -10.28
CA SER A 158 16.92 -0.21 -9.78
C SER A 158 15.43 -0.48 -9.65
N TRP A 159 14.76 0.20 -8.73
CA TRP A 159 13.30 0.25 -8.68
C TRP A 159 12.78 1.45 -9.47
N GLY A 160 11.55 1.36 -9.97
CA GLY A 160 10.81 2.54 -10.42
C GLY A 160 10.17 3.25 -9.22
N ILE A 161 10.23 4.58 -9.18
CA ILE A 161 9.56 5.39 -8.15
C ILE A 161 8.95 6.65 -8.74
N ASN A 162 7.75 7.01 -8.27
CA ASN A 162 7.19 8.32 -8.52
C ASN A 162 6.32 8.75 -7.35
N PHE A 163 6.08 10.06 -7.27
CA PHE A 163 5.28 10.68 -6.23
C PHE A 163 4.20 11.54 -6.85
N ALA A 164 3.02 11.55 -6.23
CA ALA A 164 1.97 12.51 -6.56
C ALA A 164 1.57 13.31 -5.33
N ARG A 165 1.24 14.58 -5.53
CA ARG A 165 0.55 15.41 -4.56
C ARG A 165 -0.78 15.85 -5.16
N HIS A 166 -1.86 15.55 -4.45
CA HIS A 166 -3.16 16.14 -4.73
C HIS A 166 -3.35 17.35 -3.84
N PHE A 167 -3.56 18.51 -4.45
CA PHE A 167 -3.87 19.74 -3.75
C PHE A 167 -5.31 20.16 -4.07
N ARG A 168 -6.23 19.73 -3.21
CA ARG A 168 -7.67 19.77 -3.52
C ARG A 168 -8.21 21.20 -3.63
N ARG A 169 -7.72 22.13 -2.81
CA ARG A 169 -8.16 23.54 -2.80
C ARG A 169 -7.94 24.25 -4.14
N LYS A 170 -6.91 23.86 -4.90
CA LYS A 170 -6.62 24.40 -6.24
C LYS A 170 -7.04 23.45 -7.37
N ASN A 171 -7.60 22.28 -7.03
CA ASN A 171 -7.83 21.17 -7.97
C ASN A 171 -6.57 20.87 -8.81
N GLU A 172 -5.44 20.77 -8.12
CA GLU A 172 -4.11 20.63 -8.70
C GLU A 172 -3.55 19.24 -8.36
N VAL A 173 -2.88 18.63 -9.34
CA VAL A 173 -2.24 17.33 -9.20
C VAL A 173 -0.82 17.46 -9.72
N ASP A 174 0.13 17.23 -8.84
CA ASP A 174 1.54 17.42 -9.10
C ASP A 174 2.29 16.09 -9.08
N TYR A 175 3.24 15.91 -9.99
CA TYR A 175 4.10 14.73 -10.04
C TYR A 175 5.57 15.10 -10.00
N TRP A 176 6.38 14.28 -9.32
CA TRP A 176 7.84 14.42 -9.34
C TRP A 176 8.43 14.04 -10.70
N SER A 177 8.15 12.83 -11.18
CA SER A 177 8.39 12.42 -12.57
C SER A 177 7.13 12.73 -13.39
N PRO A 178 7.20 13.55 -14.46
CA PRO A 178 6.01 14.05 -15.14
C PRO A 178 5.09 12.94 -15.67
N VAL A 179 3.79 13.05 -15.36
CA VAL A 179 2.74 12.17 -15.89
C VAL A 179 1.76 13.00 -16.71
N PRO A 180 1.58 12.71 -18.01
CA PRO A 180 0.57 13.38 -18.84
C PRO A 180 -0.83 13.21 -18.27
N ARG A 181 -1.68 14.23 -18.45
CA ARG A 181 -3.06 14.26 -17.94
C ARG A 181 -3.95 13.09 -18.35
N ALA A 182 -3.62 12.41 -19.45
CA ALA A 182 -4.31 11.19 -19.89
C ALA A 182 -4.07 9.97 -18.98
N TYR A 183 -3.13 10.08 -18.03
CA TYR A 183 -2.67 9.01 -17.17
C TYR A 183 -2.64 9.46 -15.70
N SER A 184 -2.54 8.48 -14.80
CA SER A 184 -2.33 8.68 -13.37
C SER A 184 -0.96 8.16 -12.93
N LEU A 185 -0.66 8.30 -11.64
CA LEU A 185 0.54 7.73 -11.02
C LEU A 185 0.75 6.23 -11.33
N SER A 186 -0.34 5.50 -11.58
CA SER A 186 -0.33 4.07 -11.94
C SER A 186 0.28 3.75 -13.30
N ARG A 187 0.63 4.75 -14.12
CA ARG A 187 1.41 4.56 -15.36
C ARG A 187 2.88 4.32 -15.01
N VAL A 188 3.17 3.12 -14.52
CA VAL A 188 4.44 2.70 -13.92
C VAL A 188 5.65 2.98 -14.83
N SER A 189 5.51 2.82 -16.14
CA SER A 189 6.58 3.09 -17.10
C SER A 189 7.08 4.55 -17.11
N LEU A 190 6.31 5.51 -16.58
CA LEU A 190 6.70 6.93 -16.46
C LEU A 190 7.37 7.25 -15.11
N ALA A 191 7.50 6.27 -14.22
CA ALA A 191 8.22 6.45 -12.97
C ALA A 191 9.69 6.79 -13.21
N GLY A 192 10.25 7.60 -12.31
CA GLY A 192 11.69 7.82 -12.24
C GLY A 192 12.39 6.60 -11.64
N ARG A 193 13.69 6.74 -11.36
CA ARG A 193 14.53 5.63 -10.91
C ARG A 193 14.97 5.80 -9.46
N LEU A 194 14.77 4.76 -8.66
CA LEU A 194 15.31 4.61 -7.32
C LEU A 194 16.49 3.64 -7.35
N ASP A 195 17.69 4.19 -7.23
CA ASP A 195 18.95 3.44 -7.17
C ASP A 195 19.42 3.28 -5.71
N GLY A 196 20.44 2.43 -5.51
CA GLY A 196 21.20 2.41 -4.26
C GLY A 196 20.54 1.66 -3.11
N LEU A 197 19.57 0.77 -3.39
CA LEU A 197 18.97 -0.16 -2.41
C LEU A 197 19.83 -1.41 -2.16
N ALA A 198 21.15 -1.31 -2.41
CA ALA A 198 22.08 -2.41 -2.19
C ALA A 198 22.09 -2.81 -0.71
N GLY A 199 21.73 -4.07 -0.41
CA GLY A 199 21.61 -4.59 0.95
C GLY A 199 20.19 -4.64 1.51
N ALA A 200 19.17 -4.18 0.77
CA ALA A 200 17.77 -4.47 1.09
C ALA A 200 17.53 -5.98 1.11
N GLN A 201 16.96 -6.51 2.20
CA GLN A 201 16.71 -7.94 2.34
C GLN A 201 15.22 -8.25 2.18
N PRO A 202 14.84 -9.17 1.27
CA PRO A 202 13.47 -9.63 1.20
C PRO A 202 13.14 -10.29 2.53
N GLY A 203 12.07 -9.83 3.17
CA GLY A 203 11.63 -10.45 4.40
C GLY A 203 11.31 -11.92 4.18
N ARG A 204 11.56 -12.75 5.19
CA ARG A 204 11.05 -14.13 5.19
C ARG A 204 9.53 -14.03 5.25
N ASN A 205 8.86 -14.23 4.11
CA ASN A 205 7.40 -14.15 3.98
C ASN A 205 6.74 -15.37 4.62
N LEU A 206 6.97 -15.58 5.92
CA LEU A 206 6.39 -16.63 6.74
C LEU A 206 5.27 -16.01 7.59
N GLN A 207 4.04 -16.43 7.33
CA GLN A 207 2.87 -16.10 8.12
C GLN A 207 2.33 -17.37 8.78
N ILE A 208 2.06 -17.30 10.07
CA ILE A 208 1.45 -18.39 10.85
C ILE A 208 0.18 -17.85 11.48
N LYS A 209 -0.96 -18.46 11.17
CA LYS A 209 -2.29 -18.09 11.69
C LYS A 209 -2.87 -19.28 12.47
N PRO A 210 -2.66 -19.35 13.79
CA PRO A 210 -3.37 -20.32 14.61
C PRO A 210 -4.84 -19.92 14.79
N TYR A 211 -5.74 -20.89 14.86
CA TYR A 211 -7.15 -20.63 15.13
C TYR A 211 -7.75 -21.64 16.11
N LEU A 212 -8.79 -21.21 16.83
CA LEU A 212 -9.57 -22.01 17.77
C LEU A 212 -11.05 -21.72 17.54
N LEU A 213 -11.84 -22.77 17.35
CA LEU A 213 -13.25 -22.70 16.97
C LEU A 213 -14.08 -23.54 17.93
N GLY A 214 -15.03 -22.92 18.61
CA GLY A 214 -16.01 -23.60 19.46
C GLY A 214 -17.39 -23.53 18.82
N SER A 215 -18.10 -24.66 18.75
CA SER A 215 -19.49 -24.67 18.29
C SER A 215 -20.41 -25.34 19.30
N THR A 216 -21.66 -24.89 19.34
CA THR A 216 -22.73 -25.53 20.10
C THR A 216 -23.94 -25.72 19.20
N VAL A 217 -24.32 -26.96 18.95
CA VAL A 217 -25.50 -27.29 18.14
C VAL A 217 -26.58 -27.84 19.05
N ARG A 218 -27.80 -27.32 18.90
CA ARG A 218 -28.98 -27.83 19.58
C ARG A 218 -29.97 -28.30 18.53
N ALA A 219 -30.23 -29.59 18.49
CA ALA A 219 -31.22 -30.16 17.57
C ALA A 219 -32.62 -29.67 17.93
N THR A 220 -33.41 -29.30 16.92
CA THR A 220 -34.81 -28.91 17.07
C THR A 220 -35.61 -30.08 17.65
N GLY A 221 -36.21 -29.89 18.83
CA GLY A 221 -37.00 -30.93 19.53
C GLY A 221 -36.19 -31.85 20.46
N GLY A 222 -34.87 -31.69 20.56
CA GLY A 222 -34.01 -32.42 21.48
C GLY A 222 -33.55 -31.60 22.69
N SER A 223 -33.31 -32.24 23.84
CA SER A 223 -32.75 -31.59 25.03
C SER A 223 -31.21 -31.52 25.05
N GLY A 224 -30.54 -32.34 24.24
CA GLY A 224 -29.09 -32.42 24.12
C GLY A 224 -28.46 -31.19 23.47
N VAL A 225 -27.27 -30.83 23.94
CA VAL A 225 -26.43 -29.78 23.34
C VAL A 225 -25.11 -30.43 22.95
N ASP A 226 -24.85 -30.48 21.65
CA ASP A 226 -23.58 -30.96 21.13
C ASP A 226 -22.59 -29.81 21.14
N ARG A 227 -21.44 -30.02 21.79
CA ARG A 227 -20.35 -29.05 21.85
C ARG A 227 -19.16 -29.61 21.10
N SER A 228 -18.58 -28.80 20.23
CA SER A 228 -17.32 -29.15 19.57
C SER A 228 -16.28 -28.06 19.79
N LEU A 229 -15.02 -28.47 19.88
CA LEU A 229 -13.87 -27.58 19.94
C LEU A 229 -12.85 -28.05 18.91
N ASN A 230 -12.52 -27.19 17.96
CA ASN A 230 -11.57 -27.44 16.90
C ASN A 230 -10.43 -26.43 16.98
N ALA A 231 -9.23 -26.86 16.63
CA ALA A 231 -8.06 -26.00 16.52
C ALA A 231 -7.26 -26.41 15.29
N GLY A 232 -6.70 -25.42 14.61
CA GLY A 232 -5.85 -25.63 13.46
C GLY A 232 -4.88 -24.47 13.26
N VAL A 233 -4.05 -24.60 12.25
CA VAL A 233 -3.02 -23.61 11.92
C VAL A 233 -2.89 -23.50 10.41
N ASP A 234 -2.93 -22.27 9.91
CA ASP A 234 -2.52 -21.97 8.53
C ASP A 234 -1.10 -21.43 8.51
N LEU A 235 -0.31 -21.93 7.58
CA LEU A 235 1.05 -21.50 7.32
C LEU A 235 1.18 -21.07 5.87
N LYS A 236 1.70 -19.85 5.66
CA LYS A 236 2.00 -19.29 4.35
C LYS A 236 3.47 -18.94 4.28
N TYR A 237 4.19 -19.48 3.30
CA TYR A 237 5.63 -19.31 3.17
C TYR A 237 6.05 -18.94 1.74
N GLY A 238 6.65 -17.77 1.56
CA GLY A 238 7.27 -17.39 0.29
C GLY A 238 8.58 -18.13 0.04
N LEU A 239 8.58 -19.10 -0.88
CA LEU A 239 9.77 -19.84 -1.30
C LEU A 239 10.72 -18.97 -2.14
N THR A 240 10.15 -18.14 -3.03
CA THR A 240 10.85 -17.10 -3.80
C THR A 240 9.95 -15.87 -3.90
N PRO A 241 10.43 -14.69 -4.38
CA PRO A 241 9.55 -13.54 -4.60
C PRO A 241 8.35 -13.82 -5.52
N ALA A 242 8.45 -14.83 -6.39
CA ALA A 242 7.40 -15.24 -7.33
C ALA A 242 6.65 -16.52 -6.91
N LEU A 243 7.07 -17.24 -5.87
CA LEU A 243 6.50 -18.54 -5.47
C LEU A 243 6.12 -18.55 -3.99
N THR A 244 4.86 -18.88 -3.68
CA THR A 244 4.35 -19.01 -2.31
C THR A 244 3.80 -20.41 -2.09
N LEU A 245 4.13 -20.98 -0.93
CA LEU A 245 3.62 -22.25 -0.42
C LEU A 245 2.57 -21.96 0.66
N ASP A 246 1.35 -22.44 0.45
CA ASP A 246 0.26 -22.38 1.43
C ASP A 246 0.01 -23.79 1.98
N LEU A 247 0.06 -23.94 3.31
CA LEU A 247 -0.15 -25.21 4.03
C LEU A 247 -1.19 -24.99 5.15
N THR A 248 -2.18 -25.87 5.23
CA THR A 248 -3.15 -25.86 6.32
C THR A 248 -3.09 -27.18 7.10
N ALA A 249 -2.90 -27.08 8.41
CA ALA A 249 -2.93 -28.22 9.32
C ALA A 249 -4.24 -28.20 10.12
N ARG A 250 -5.01 -29.29 10.02
CA ARG A 250 -6.40 -29.40 10.52
C ARG A 250 -7.25 -28.26 9.94
N PRO A 251 -7.62 -28.28 8.65
CA PRO A 251 -8.53 -27.29 8.09
C PRO A 251 -9.90 -27.36 8.78
N ASP A 252 -10.51 -26.20 8.98
CA ASP A 252 -11.92 -26.10 9.30
C ASP A 252 -12.68 -26.18 7.96
N PHE A 253 -13.57 -27.16 7.83
CA PHE A 253 -14.53 -27.26 6.73
C PHE A 253 -15.91 -26.75 7.15
N ALA A 254 -16.03 -26.10 8.32
CA ALA A 254 -17.28 -25.56 8.80
C ALA A 254 -17.68 -24.28 8.05
N GLN A 255 -16.71 -23.62 7.40
CA GLN A 255 -16.94 -22.44 6.55
C GLN A 255 -16.80 -22.72 5.04
N ALA A 256 -16.49 -23.95 4.64
CA ALA A 256 -16.66 -24.32 3.23
C ALA A 256 -18.16 -24.33 2.96
N GLU A 257 -18.64 -23.46 2.06
CA GLU A 257 -20.00 -23.58 1.55
C GLU A 257 -20.18 -25.02 1.09
N ALA A 258 -21.10 -25.75 1.73
CA ALA A 258 -21.52 -27.03 1.21
C ALA A 258 -22.09 -26.76 -0.17
N ASP A 259 -21.61 -27.46 -1.21
CA ASP A 259 -22.31 -27.50 -2.49
C ASP A 259 -23.78 -27.73 -2.17
N GLU A 260 -24.65 -26.77 -2.53
CA GLU A 260 -26.08 -26.98 -2.40
C GLU A 260 -26.39 -28.26 -3.17
N GLN A 261 -26.80 -29.32 -2.45
CA GLN A 261 -27.31 -30.51 -3.10
C GLN A 261 -28.60 -30.13 -3.80
N THR A 262 -28.50 -29.80 -5.08
CA THR A 262 -29.67 -29.55 -5.91
C THR A 262 -30.35 -30.89 -6.17
N VAL A 263 -31.42 -31.18 -5.44
CA VAL A 263 -32.22 -32.39 -5.68
C VAL A 263 -32.98 -32.21 -6.99
N ASN A 264 -32.48 -32.82 -8.06
CA ASN A 264 -33.15 -32.79 -9.36
C ASN A 264 -34.29 -33.81 -9.40
N LEU A 265 -35.52 -33.32 -9.22
CA LEU A 265 -36.74 -34.13 -9.29
C LEU A 265 -37.31 -34.23 -10.73
N THR A 266 -36.55 -33.77 -11.73
CA THR A 266 -36.99 -33.75 -13.14
C THR A 266 -36.16 -34.72 -13.99
N GLN A 267 -36.70 -35.11 -15.15
CA GLN A 267 -36.03 -36.00 -16.11
C GLN A 267 -34.90 -35.33 -16.93
N PHE A 268 -34.61 -34.05 -16.68
CA PHE A 268 -33.62 -33.28 -17.44
C PHE A 268 -32.36 -33.07 -16.60
N SER A 269 -31.17 -33.33 -17.16
CA SER A 269 -29.90 -33.12 -16.46
C SER A 269 -29.66 -31.64 -16.14
N GLN A 270 -29.15 -31.37 -14.95
CA GLN A 270 -28.70 -30.04 -14.57
C GLN A 270 -27.34 -29.75 -15.19
N PHE A 271 -27.20 -28.55 -15.76
CA PHE A 271 -25.96 -28.05 -16.35
C PHE A 271 -25.42 -26.95 -15.44
N PHE A 272 -24.18 -27.11 -14.98
CA PHE A 272 -23.46 -26.08 -14.23
C PHE A 272 -22.52 -25.35 -15.22
N PRO A 273 -22.57 -24.00 -15.30
CA PRO A 273 -21.66 -23.22 -16.13
C PRO A 273 -20.21 -23.25 -15.63
#